data_AF-A0A1B7SZ71-F1
#
_entry.id   AF-A0A1B7SZ71-F1
#
_cell.length_a   1.000
_cell.length_b   1.000
_cell.length_c   1.000
_cell.angle_alpha   90.00
_cell.angle_beta   90.00
_cell.angle_gamma   90.00
#
_symmetry.space_group_name_H-M   'P 1'
#
loop_
_entity.id
_entity.type
_entity.pdbx_description
1 polymer ?
#
loop_
_entity_poly.entity_id
_entity_poly.type
_entity_poly.pdbx_seq_one_letter_code
_entity_poly.pdbx_strand_id
1 'polypeptide(L)'
;TDSIIEVDNDDNLIQFSGFFVLGWMFIFFVIANHFIQFYIKNKSEEQWFWENSLIWSNMFDNLPYVAFINLLMYLSIFLCYPVVKVVSTSNKFRWSNTGRNIIIIFELTFCLGWMYILYQLFNQNWISRIYLFLHSLVLLMKIHTYCFYNGFLSERAHDLRVAEKKIKDEPNNETLKKIIDYSKKELDNQNGDVESLKFPNNVTLKNFVDFTTFPVLVYQIVYPRTNKIKKSYVFEKVAAIFGIIFVMMNVAEIFMIPPAMDLIELSENPTEPYKFLKMLLYLTQLIPSFITMYVLVWYLIWDAILNCIAELTYFADREFYADWWNSITWDDFSKYWNIPVHKFLLRHVFHALKNITDEKTNKPKLSTMGCILITFIISSIFHEM
;
A
#
# COMPACT_ATOMS: atom_id res chain seq x y z
N THR A 1 -23.46 0.52 -17.79
CA THR A 1 -24.20 0.74 -16.53
C THR A 1 -23.23 0.46 -15.42
N ASP A 2 -22.82 1.48 -14.64
CA ASP A 2 -21.81 1.27 -13.60
C ASP A 2 -22.28 0.14 -12.67
N SER A 3 -21.39 -0.81 -12.38
CA SER A 3 -21.64 -1.89 -11.42
C SER A 3 -21.73 -1.29 -10.03
N ILE A 4 -22.91 -0.80 -9.71
CA ILE A 4 -23.28 -0.28 -8.40
C ILE A 4 -23.31 -1.48 -7.46
N ILE A 5 -22.34 -1.56 -6.56
CA ILE A 5 -22.27 -2.59 -5.54
C ILE A 5 -22.74 -1.95 -4.23
N GLU A 6 -23.82 -2.47 -3.65
CA GLU A 6 -24.13 -2.22 -2.24
C GLU A 6 -23.15 -3.05 -1.41
N VAL A 7 -22.42 -2.40 -0.51
CA VAL A 7 -21.51 -3.08 0.41
C VAL A 7 -22.36 -3.99 1.30
N ASP A 8 -22.15 -5.29 1.17
CA ASP A 8 -22.89 -6.31 1.89
C ASP A 8 -22.57 -6.19 3.39
N ASN A 9 -23.59 -5.93 4.20
CA ASN A 9 -23.50 -5.95 5.65
C ASN A 9 -23.93 -7.36 6.08
N ASP A 10 -23.03 -8.33 5.88
CA ASP A 10 -23.35 -9.74 6.12
C ASP A 10 -23.60 -9.99 7.62
N ASP A 11 -24.86 -10.25 7.98
CA ASP A 11 -25.35 -10.48 9.37
C ASP A 11 -24.71 -11.71 10.05
N ASN A 12 -23.90 -12.50 9.33
CA ASN A 12 -23.20 -13.68 9.85
C ASN A 12 -21.93 -13.35 10.66
N LEU A 13 -21.47 -12.09 10.67
CA LEU A 13 -20.28 -11.64 11.45
C LEU A 13 -20.51 -11.57 12.97
N ILE A 14 -21.72 -11.88 13.45
CA ILE A 14 -22.11 -11.75 14.86
C ILE A 14 -21.36 -12.72 15.78
N GLN A 15 -20.79 -13.83 15.27
CA GLN A 15 -20.30 -14.94 16.11
C GLN A 15 -19.15 -14.61 17.07
N PHE A 16 -18.40 -13.52 16.88
CA PHE A 16 -17.33 -13.12 17.82
C PHE A 16 -17.25 -11.60 18.09
N SER A 17 -18.28 -10.84 17.71
CA SER A 17 -18.36 -9.39 17.94
C SER A 17 -18.17 -9.01 19.41
N GLY A 18 -18.59 -9.87 20.35
CA GLY A 18 -18.39 -9.67 21.78
C GLY A 18 -16.92 -9.62 22.21
N PHE A 19 -16.03 -10.40 21.58
CA PHE A 19 -14.59 -10.34 21.87
C PHE A 19 -13.95 -9.04 21.37
N PHE A 20 -14.42 -8.52 20.23
CA PHE A 20 -14.00 -7.22 19.73
C PHE A 20 -14.37 -6.11 20.73
N VAL A 21 -15.62 -6.09 21.19
CA VAL A 21 -16.08 -5.12 22.20
C VAL A 21 -15.31 -5.26 23.50
N LEU A 22 -15.09 -6.50 23.98
CA LEU A 22 -14.32 -6.77 25.19
C LEU A 22 -12.87 -6.27 25.07
N GLY A 23 -12.23 -6.47 23.91
CA GLY A 23 -10.89 -5.97 23.63
C GLY A 23 -10.81 -4.45 23.73
N TRP A 24 -11.77 -3.73 23.13
CA TRP A 24 -11.84 -2.28 23.24
C TRP A 24 -12.12 -1.79 24.66
N MET A 25 -13.00 -2.48 25.40
CA MET A 25 -13.24 -2.16 26.80
C MET A 25 -11.97 -2.31 27.64
N PHE A 26 -11.20 -3.39 27.42
CA PHE A 26 -9.93 -3.60 28.12
C PHE A 26 -8.94 -2.47 27.83
N ILE A 27 -8.74 -2.12 26.55
CA ILE A 27 -7.86 -1.02 26.14
C ILE A 27 -8.31 0.29 26.79
N PHE A 28 -9.61 0.59 26.79
CA PHE A 28 -10.17 1.78 27.40
C PHE A 28 -9.83 1.87 28.89
N PHE A 29 -10.05 0.80 29.66
CA PHE A 29 -9.78 0.80 31.09
C PHE A 29 -8.28 0.91 31.41
N VAL A 30 -7.41 0.28 30.61
CA VAL A 30 -5.95 0.39 30.76
C VAL A 30 -5.50 1.84 30.57
N ILE A 31 -5.97 2.50 29.51
CA ILE A 31 -5.62 3.89 29.21
C ILE A 31 -6.22 4.84 30.25
N ALA A 32 -7.48 4.65 30.62
CA ALA A 32 -8.12 5.47 31.63
C ALA A 32 -7.39 5.39 32.98
N ASN A 33 -7.02 4.17 33.41
CA ASN A 33 -6.23 3.98 34.62
C ASN A 33 -4.88 4.69 34.54
N HIS A 34 -4.17 4.57 33.42
CA HIS A 34 -2.89 5.26 33.26
C HIS A 34 -3.04 6.78 33.28
N PHE A 35 -4.04 7.32 32.57
CA PHE A 35 -4.30 8.76 32.55
C PHE A 35 -4.58 9.29 33.97
N ILE A 36 -5.33 8.54 34.77
CA ILE A 36 -5.57 8.84 36.19
C ILE A 36 -4.26 8.81 36.99
N GLN A 37 -3.44 7.77 36.83
CA GLN A 37 -2.15 7.64 37.52
C GLN A 37 -1.20 8.80 37.17
N PHE A 38 -1.13 9.16 35.89
CA PHE A 38 -0.35 10.30 35.42
C PHE A 38 -0.84 11.60 36.06
N TYR A 39 -2.15 11.86 35.99
CA TYR A 39 -2.75 13.07 36.57
C TYR A 39 -2.45 13.19 38.08
N ILE A 40 -2.45 12.07 38.80
CA ILE A 40 -2.09 12.04 40.23
C ILE A 40 -0.60 12.33 40.43
N LYS A 41 0.29 11.72 39.63
CA LYS A 41 1.75 11.85 39.77
C LYS A 41 2.26 13.24 39.41
N ASN A 42 1.64 13.89 38.42
CA ASN A 42 2.07 15.18 37.88
C ASN A 42 1.26 16.37 38.40
N LYS A 43 0.38 16.16 39.40
CA LYS A 43 -0.50 17.21 39.97
C LYS A 43 0.26 18.44 40.55
N SER A 44 1.57 18.34 40.76
CA SER A 44 2.43 19.42 41.24
C SER A 44 3.07 20.28 40.14
N GLU A 45 3.03 19.84 38.88
CA GLU A 45 3.61 20.56 37.74
C GLU A 45 2.46 21.04 36.83
N GLU A 46 2.39 22.34 36.52
CA GLU A 46 1.36 22.95 35.66
C GLU A 46 1.46 22.52 34.17
N GLN A 47 2.11 21.40 33.87
CA GLN A 47 2.38 20.94 32.51
C GLN A 47 1.37 19.88 32.08
N TRP A 48 0.91 20.00 30.84
CA TRP A 48 -0.03 19.03 30.25
C TRP A 48 0.69 17.72 29.90
N PHE A 49 -0.03 16.58 29.94
CA PHE A 49 0.52 15.24 29.63
C PHE A 49 1.36 15.18 28.35
N TRP A 50 0.93 15.88 27.31
CA TRP A 50 1.55 15.91 25.98
C TRP A 50 2.89 16.65 25.94
N GLU A 51 3.14 17.57 26.88
CA GLU A 51 4.29 18.46 26.85
C GLU A 51 5.59 17.77 27.28
N ASN A 52 5.49 16.70 28.08
CA ASN A 52 6.64 15.94 28.58
C ASN A 52 6.85 14.58 27.92
N SER A 53 5.92 14.13 27.08
CA SER A 53 6.03 12.81 26.42
C SER A 53 6.89 12.85 25.16
N LEU A 54 7.84 11.92 25.06
CA LEU A 54 8.78 11.82 23.94
C LEU A 54 8.05 11.43 22.65
N ILE A 55 7.03 10.59 22.74
CA ILE A 55 6.28 10.15 21.55
C ILE A 55 5.40 11.27 20.99
N TRP A 56 4.75 12.07 21.84
CA TRP A 56 3.89 13.16 21.37
C TRP A 56 4.68 14.29 20.72
N SER A 57 5.78 14.70 21.35
CA SER A 57 6.66 15.73 20.80
C SER A 57 7.18 15.34 19.42
N ASN A 58 7.66 14.10 19.24
CA ASN A 58 8.14 13.61 17.94
C ASN A 58 7.03 13.45 16.89
N MET A 59 5.83 13.03 17.29
CA MET A 59 4.72 12.79 16.36
C MET A 59 4.17 14.07 15.73
N PHE A 60 4.13 15.16 16.49
CA PHE A 60 3.62 16.45 16.01
C PHE A 60 4.71 17.41 15.53
N ASP A 61 5.98 17.00 15.62
CA ASP A 61 7.10 17.80 15.15
C ASP A 61 7.00 18.07 13.64
N ASN A 62 6.99 19.35 13.27
CA ASN A 62 7.02 19.83 11.89
C ASN A 62 5.97 19.20 10.94
N LEU A 63 4.79 18.85 11.42
CA LEU A 63 3.75 18.18 10.62
C LEU A 63 3.39 18.91 9.31
N PRO A 64 3.29 20.27 9.25
CA PRO A 64 3.05 20.97 7.98
C PRO A 64 4.17 20.76 6.95
N TYR A 65 5.43 20.66 7.42
CA TYR A 65 6.57 20.39 6.56
C TYR A 65 6.53 18.95 6.02
N VAL A 66 6.20 17.97 6.87
CA VAL A 66 5.97 16.57 6.44
C VAL A 66 4.88 16.50 5.37
N ALA A 67 3.75 17.19 5.59
CA ALA A 67 2.66 17.23 4.61
C ALA A 67 3.08 17.88 3.29
N PHE A 68 3.86 18.96 3.34
CA PHE A 68 4.41 19.61 2.15
C PHE A 68 5.35 18.70 1.36
N ILE A 69 6.29 18.02 2.03
CA ILE A 69 7.20 17.07 1.38
C ILE A 69 6.42 15.90 0.76
N ASN A 70 5.41 15.36 1.48
CA ASN A 70 4.53 14.33 0.94
C ASN A 70 3.78 14.80 -0.31
N LEU A 71 3.30 16.04 -0.32
CA LEU A 71 2.64 16.64 -1.48
C LEU A 71 3.61 16.78 -2.67
N LEU A 72 4.84 17.24 -2.45
CA LEU A 72 5.85 17.32 -3.51
C LEU A 72 6.17 15.94 -4.10
N MET A 73 6.31 14.94 -3.23
CA MET A 73 6.51 13.54 -3.64
C MET A 73 5.32 13.04 -4.47
N TYR A 74 4.09 13.29 -4.02
CA TYR A 74 2.88 12.98 -4.78
C TYR A 74 2.84 13.69 -6.14
N LEU A 75 3.14 14.99 -6.21
CA LEU A 75 3.16 15.74 -7.47
C LEU A 75 4.23 15.22 -8.44
N SER A 76 5.36 14.71 -7.93
CA SER A 76 6.42 14.17 -8.79
C SER A 76 6.00 12.91 -9.57
N ILE A 77 4.99 12.15 -9.11
CA ILE A 77 4.49 10.98 -9.85
C ILE A 77 3.87 11.37 -11.20
N PHE A 78 3.35 12.60 -11.32
CA PHE A 78 2.72 13.08 -12.56
C PHE A 78 3.70 13.24 -13.72
N LEU A 79 5.01 13.21 -13.45
CA LEU A 79 6.04 13.19 -14.48
C LEU A 79 6.00 11.91 -15.34
N CYS A 80 5.38 10.82 -14.86
CA CYS A 80 5.20 9.62 -15.67
C CYS A 80 4.08 9.76 -16.72
N TYR A 81 3.09 10.63 -16.48
CA TYR A 81 1.90 10.77 -17.32
C TYR A 81 2.20 11.20 -18.77
N PRO A 82 3.04 12.23 -19.03
CA PRO A 82 3.41 12.62 -20.40
C PRO A 82 4.01 11.47 -21.21
N VAL A 83 4.84 10.63 -20.59
CA VAL A 83 5.46 9.48 -21.26
C VAL A 83 4.39 8.49 -21.71
N VAL A 84 3.45 8.13 -20.82
CA VAL A 84 2.33 7.25 -21.14
C VAL A 84 1.43 7.87 -22.21
N LYS A 85 1.16 9.17 -22.14
CA LYS A 85 0.34 9.88 -23.13
C LYS A 85 0.97 9.86 -24.53
N VAL A 86 2.27 10.13 -24.63
CA VAL A 86 3.00 10.10 -25.91
C VAL A 86 3.01 8.68 -26.49
N VAL A 87 3.27 7.67 -25.67
CA VAL A 87 3.26 6.26 -26.11
C VAL A 87 1.87 5.84 -26.59
N SER A 88 0.81 6.21 -25.87
CA SER A 88 -0.57 5.84 -26.23
C SER A 88 -1.08 6.46 -27.53
N THR A 89 -0.55 7.63 -27.91
CA THR A 89 -1.04 8.43 -29.05
C THR A 89 -0.14 8.34 -30.27
N SER A 90 1.17 8.14 -30.08
CA SER A 90 2.15 8.16 -31.16
C SER A 90 2.31 6.80 -31.82
N ASN A 91 2.44 6.81 -33.15
CA ASN A 91 2.83 5.62 -33.92
C ASN A 91 4.35 5.39 -33.96
N LYS A 92 5.16 6.39 -33.57
CA LYS A 92 6.63 6.32 -33.65
C LYS A 92 7.27 5.83 -32.35
N PHE A 93 6.66 6.13 -31.21
CA PHE A 93 7.20 5.78 -29.90
C PHE A 93 6.57 4.48 -29.39
N ARG A 94 7.34 3.40 -29.37
CA ARG A 94 6.89 2.10 -28.85
C ARG A 94 7.11 1.98 -27.35
N TRP A 95 6.21 1.27 -26.69
CA TRP A 95 6.35 0.95 -25.27
C TRP A 95 7.52 -0.01 -25.04
N SER A 96 7.60 -1.07 -25.85
CA SER A 96 8.54 -2.18 -25.71
C SER A 96 10.02 -1.77 -25.57
N ASN A 97 10.44 -0.70 -26.25
CA ASN A 97 11.84 -0.26 -26.25
C ASN A 97 12.03 1.08 -25.53
N THR A 98 11.33 2.13 -25.96
CA THR A 98 11.61 3.50 -25.50
C THR A 98 10.83 3.82 -24.23
N GLY A 99 9.51 3.60 -24.24
CA GLY A 99 8.64 3.95 -23.11
C GLY A 99 9.04 3.21 -21.83
N ARG A 100 9.21 1.89 -21.92
CA ARG A 100 9.58 1.04 -20.78
C ARG A 100 10.90 1.46 -20.14
N ASN A 101 11.94 1.72 -20.93
CA ASN A 101 13.26 2.08 -20.39
C ASN A 101 13.23 3.45 -19.69
N ILE A 102 12.51 4.42 -20.24
CA ILE A 102 12.33 5.74 -19.61
C ILE A 102 11.62 5.59 -18.26
N ILE A 103 10.55 4.80 -18.20
CA ILE A 103 9.81 4.58 -16.94
C ILE A 103 10.64 3.83 -15.91
N ILE A 104 11.41 2.80 -16.30
CA ILE A 104 12.29 2.09 -15.37
C ILE A 104 13.34 3.04 -14.76
N ILE A 105 13.96 3.90 -15.58
CA ILE A 105 14.93 4.90 -15.09
C ILE A 105 14.25 5.89 -14.14
N PHE A 106 13.04 6.32 -14.48
CA PHE A 106 12.23 7.20 -13.64
C PHE A 106 11.86 6.55 -12.31
N GLU A 107 11.39 5.30 -12.30
CA GLU A 107 11.07 4.52 -11.09
C GLU A 107 12.29 4.36 -10.18
N LEU A 108 13.45 4.02 -10.75
CA LEU A 108 14.69 3.88 -10.00
C LEU A 108 15.14 5.22 -9.38
N THR A 109 15.07 6.30 -10.16
CA THR A 109 15.44 7.65 -9.72
C THR A 109 14.45 8.17 -8.67
N PHE A 110 13.16 7.88 -8.83
CA PHE A 110 12.12 8.21 -7.87
C PHE A 110 12.38 7.51 -6.53
N CYS A 111 12.58 6.19 -6.55
CA CYS A 111 12.80 5.39 -5.35
C CYS A 111 14.08 5.83 -4.61
N LEU A 112 15.23 5.79 -5.28
CA LEU A 112 16.51 6.13 -4.65
C LEU A 112 16.62 7.62 -4.30
N GLY A 113 16.09 8.48 -5.16
CA GLY A 113 16.10 9.93 -4.96
C GLY A 113 15.27 10.35 -3.75
N TRP A 114 14.01 9.89 -3.65
CA TRP A 114 13.18 10.19 -2.48
C TRP A 114 13.72 9.55 -1.22
N MET A 115 14.21 8.32 -1.26
CA MET A 115 14.85 7.69 -0.10
C MET A 115 16.02 8.53 0.43
N TYR A 116 16.90 9.01 -0.45
CA TYR A 116 18.01 9.89 -0.07
C TYR A 116 17.53 11.24 0.50
N ILE A 117 16.57 11.90 -0.16
CA ILE A 117 16.01 13.18 0.28
C ILE A 117 15.38 13.04 1.68
N LEU A 118 14.57 12.01 1.89
CA LEU A 118 13.88 11.77 3.17
C LEU A 118 14.87 11.51 4.30
N TYR A 119 15.95 10.75 4.05
CA TYR A 119 17.01 10.51 5.02
C TYR A 119 17.70 11.82 5.45
N GLN A 120 17.99 12.71 4.50
CA GLN A 120 18.64 13.99 4.80
C GLN A 120 17.72 14.98 5.53
N LEU A 121 16.45 15.06 5.13
CA LEU A 121 15.50 16.02 5.69
C LEU A 121 14.99 15.62 7.08
N PHE A 122 14.81 14.31 7.34
CA PHE A 122 14.22 13.79 8.57
C PHE A 122 15.17 12.85 9.31
N ASN A 123 16.41 13.30 9.55
CA ASN A 123 17.42 12.49 10.23
C ASN A 123 17.01 12.13 11.67
N GLN A 124 16.42 13.08 12.40
CA GLN A 124 16.06 12.93 13.82
C GLN A 124 14.63 12.40 14.04
N ASN A 125 13.68 12.79 13.20
CA ASN A 125 12.27 12.37 13.33
C ASN A 125 12.00 11.08 12.55
N TRP A 126 12.24 9.95 13.21
CA TRP A 126 12.07 8.63 12.62
C TRP A 126 10.62 8.32 12.23
N ILE A 127 9.62 8.85 12.96
CA ILE A 127 8.18 8.62 12.68
C ILE A 127 7.82 9.22 11.32
N SER A 128 8.17 10.50 11.12
CA SER A 128 7.95 11.21 9.85
C SER A 128 8.68 10.53 8.69
N ARG A 129 9.89 10.02 8.94
CA ARG A 129 10.68 9.29 7.94
C ARG A 129 9.99 8.00 7.50
N ILE A 130 9.52 7.17 8.44
CA ILE A 130 8.82 5.92 8.12
C ILE A 130 7.53 6.22 7.36
N TYR A 131 6.74 7.20 7.80
CA TYR A 131 5.52 7.61 7.11
C TYR A 131 5.77 7.99 5.64
N LEU A 132 6.74 8.88 5.39
CA LEU A 132 7.09 9.32 4.04
C LEU A 132 7.69 8.21 3.20
N PHE A 133 8.48 7.32 3.79
CA PHE A 133 9.04 6.15 3.11
C PHE A 133 7.93 5.19 2.64
N LEU A 134 7.00 4.83 3.51
CA LEU A 134 5.86 3.97 3.15
C LEU A 134 5.02 4.59 2.03
N HIS A 135 4.76 5.90 2.10
CA HIS A 135 4.08 6.62 1.02
C HIS A 135 4.87 6.60 -0.29
N SER A 136 6.20 6.72 -0.24
CA SER A 136 7.05 6.61 -1.44
C SER A 136 6.92 5.25 -2.11
N LEU A 137 6.83 4.16 -1.34
CA LEU A 137 6.64 2.81 -1.87
C LEU A 137 5.25 2.63 -2.49
N VAL A 138 4.20 3.15 -1.84
CA VAL A 138 2.83 3.14 -2.40
C VAL A 138 2.78 3.89 -3.72
N LEU A 139 3.42 5.06 -3.79
CA LEU A 139 3.48 5.86 -5.01
C LEU A 139 4.30 5.19 -6.11
N LEU A 140 5.42 4.55 -5.77
CA LEU A 140 6.22 3.76 -6.70
C LEU A 140 5.40 2.61 -7.32
N MET A 141 4.67 1.85 -6.50
CA MET A 141 3.79 0.79 -6.98
C MET A 141 2.68 1.33 -7.90
N LYS A 142 2.09 2.49 -7.55
CA LYS A 142 1.09 3.15 -8.40
C LYS A 142 1.67 3.60 -9.75
N ILE A 143 2.86 4.21 -9.76
CA ILE A 143 3.57 4.58 -11.01
C ILE A 143 3.75 3.33 -11.86
N HIS A 144 4.30 2.27 -11.27
CA HIS A 144 4.61 1.03 -11.96
C HIS A 144 3.38 0.42 -12.61
N THR A 145 2.30 0.20 -11.85
CA THR A 145 1.13 -0.45 -12.43
C THR A 145 0.45 0.42 -13.48
N TYR A 146 0.34 1.74 -13.28
CA TYR A 146 -0.28 2.62 -14.26
C TYR A 146 0.50 2.64 -15.59
N CYS A 147 1.82 2.80 -15.53
CA CYS A 147 2.67 2.89 -16.72
C CYS A 147 2.74 1.57 -17.46
N PHE A 148 2.99 0.46 -16.78
CA PHE A 148 3.12 -0.85 -17.42
C PHE A 148 1.82 -1.34 -18.04
N TYR A 149 0.69 -1.08 -17.39
CA TYR A 149 -0.60 -1.49 -17.92
C TYR A 149 -1.00 -0.69 -19.16
N ASN A 150 -0.93 0.64 -19.12
CA ASN A 150 -1.23 1.47 -20.30
C ASN A 150 -0.19 1.27 -21.41
N GLY A 151 1.06 0.98 -21.05
CA GLY A 151 2.11 0.61 -21.99
C GLY A 151 1.81 -0.69 -22.73
N PHE A 152 1.35 -1.72 -22.00
CA PHE A 152 0.90 -2.98 -22.58
C PHE A 152 -0.25 -2.77 -23.57
N LEU A 153 -1.28 -2.01 -23.17
CA LEU A 153 -2.41 -1.67 -24.04
C LEU A 153 -1.98 -0.92 -25.29
N SER A 154 -1.03 -0.01 -25.15
CA SER A 154 -0.46 0.73 -26.28
C SER A 154 0.24 -0.18 -27.28
N GLU A 155 0.97 -1.19 -26.81
CA GLU A 155 1.64 -2.14 -27.68
C GLU A 155 0.62 -3.02 -28.43
N ARG A 156 -0.42 -3.51 -27.73
CA ARG A 156 -1.51 -4.27 -28.36
C ARG A 156 -2.28 -3.46 -29.40
N ALA A 157 -2.59 -2.21 -29.10
CA ALA A 157 -3.26 -1.33 -30.06
C ALA A 157 -2.39 -1.02 -31.28
N HIS A 158 -1.06 -0.93 -31.11
CA HIS A 158 -0.13 -0.79 -32.21
C HIS A 158 -0.02 -2.06 -33.06
N ASP A 159 0.16 -3.21 -32.42
CA ASP A 159 0.25 -4.52 -33.07
C ASP A 159 -1.01 -4.79 -33.91
N LEU A 160 -2.19 -4.46 -33.36
CA LEU A 160 -3.46 -4.56 -34.07
C LEU A 160 -3.48 -3.70 -35.34
N ARG A 161 -3.16 -2.40 -35.22
CA ARG A 161 -3.15 -1.46 -36.36
C ARG A 161 -2.18 -1.90 -37.46
N VAL A 162 -0.99 -2.37 -37.09
CA VAL A 162 0.02 -2.83 -38.03
C VAL A 162 -0.42 -4.13 -38.71
N ALA A 163 -0.98 -5.07 -37.96
CA ALA A 163 -1.47 -6.32 -38.51
C ALA A 163 -2.69 -6.12 -39.43
N GLU A 164 -3.64 -5.25 -39.08
CA GLU A 164 -4.78 -4.88 -39.92
C GLU A 164 -4.38 -4.16 -41.22
N LYS A 165 -3.25 -3.45 -41.21
CA LYS A 165 -2.71 -2.87 -42.44
C LYS A 165 -2.08 -3.95 -43.33
N LYS A 166 -1.24 -4.82 -42.75
CA LYS A 166 -0.52 -5.87 -43.49
C LYS A 166 -1.43 -6.98 -44.02
N ILE A 167 -2.52 -7.32 -43.31
CA ILE A 167 -3.46 -8.35 -43.76
C ILE A 167 -4.19 -7.96 -45.06
N LYS A 168 -4.26 -6.65 -45.37
CA LYS A 168 -4.81 -6.17 -46.65
C LYS A 168 -3.91 -6.55 -47.83
N ASP A 169 -2.60 -6.54 -47.61
CA ASP A 169 -1.59 -6.92 -48.60
C ASP A 169 -1.39 -8.46 -48.64
N GLU A 170 -1.55 -9.14 -47.50
CA GLU A 170 -1.37 -10.59 -47.34
C GLU A 170 -2.59 -11.29 -46.68
N PRO A 171 -3.72 -11.46 -47.37
CA PRO A 171 -4.98 -11.92 -46.78
C PRO A 171 -4.96 -13.36 -46.25
N ASN A 172 -4.01 -14.18 -46.72
CA ASN A 172 -3.87 -15.59 -46.33
C ASN A 172 -2.86 -15.82 -45.18
N ASN A 173 -2.27 -14.77 -44.61
CA ASN A 173 -1.31 -14.91 -43.53
C ASN A 173 -2.01 -15.24 -42.19
N GLU A 174 -2.00 -16.52 -41.81
CA GLU A 174 -2.63 -17.00 -40.56
C GLU A 174 -2.03 -16.36 -39.30
N THR A 175 -0.74 -16.04 -39.31
CA THR A 175 -0.05 -15.43 -38.16
C THR A 175 -0.60 -14.03 -37.89
N LEU A 176 -0.82 -13.23 -38.95
CA LEU A 176 -1.43 -11.90 -38.82
C LEU A 176 -2.87 -11.99 -38.30
N LYS A 177 -3.65 -12.99 -38.74
CA LYS A 177 -5.00 -13.21 -38.21
C LYS A 177 -4.99 -13.53 -36.72
N LYS A 178 -4.06 -14.39 -36.26
CA LYS A 178 -3.89 -14.72 -34.84
C LYS A 178 -3.53 -13.49 -34.01
N ILE A 179 -2.64 -12.62 -34.52
CA ILE A 179 -2.26 -11.37 -33.83
C ILE A 179 -3.44 -10.41 -33.72
N ILE A 180 -4.24 -10.27 -34.79
CA ILE A 180 -5.44 -9.43 -34.79
C ILE A 180 -6.45 -9.94 -33.77
N ASP A 181 -6.77 -11.24 -33.81
CA ASP A 181 -7.75 -11.85 -32.91
C ASP A 181 -7.32 -11.71 -31.44
N TYR A 182 -6.07 -12.07 -31.14
CA TYR A 182 -5.50 -11.90 -29.80
C TYR A 182 -5.52 -10.44 -29.34
N SER A 183 -5.06 -9.51 -30.17
CA SER A 183 -4.98 -8.09 -29.77
C SER A 183 -6.35 -7.46 -29.60
N LYS A 184 -7.33 -7.82 -30.44
CA LYS A 184 -8.74 -7.38 -30.28
C LYS A 184 -9.31 -7.93 -28.99
N LYS A 185 -9.19 -9.24 -28.77
CA LYS A 185 -9.69 -9.89 -27.56
C LYS A 185 -9.09 -9.27 -26.29
N GLU A 186 -7.79 -9.01 -26.26
CA GLU A 186 -7.14 -8.35 -25.12
C GLU A 186 -7.62 -6.91 -24.89
N LEU A 187 -7.82 -6.12 -25.96
CA LEU A 187 -8.36 -4.76 -25.84
C LEU A 187 -9.82 -4.78 -25.39
N ASP A 188 -10.64 -5.68 -25.93
CA ASP A 188 -12.06 -5.80 -25.64
C ASP A 188 -12.32 -6.33 -24.23
N ASN A 189 -11.55 -7.32 -23.76
CA ASN A 189 -11.64 -7.86 -22.39
C ASN A 189 -11.36 -6.80 -21.31
N GLN A 190 -10.66 -5.73 -21.67
CA GLN A 190 -10.22 -4.69 -20.73
C GLN A 190 -11.11 -3.45 -20.80
N ASN A 191 -12.02 -3.38 -21.77
CA ASN A 191 -12.97 -2.29 -21.93
C ASN A 191 -14.21 -2.52 -21.05
N GLY A 192 -14.54 -1.54 -20.20
CA GLY A 192 -15.87 -1.50 -19.60
C GLY A 192 -16.95 -1.08 -20.61
N ASP A 193 -18.21 -1.05 -20.18
CA ASP A 193 -19.35 -0.64 -21.01
C ASP A 193 -19.23 0.80 -21.55
N VAL A 194 -18.43 1.65 -20.91
CA VAL A 194 -18.33 3.09 -21.19
C VAL A 194 -17.27 3.37 -22.27
N GLU A 195 -17.73 3.82 -23.44
CA GLU A 195 -16.87 4.05 -24.61
C GLU A 195 -15.78 5.11 -24.41
N SER A 196 -16.04 6.15 -23.59
CA SER A 196 -15.06 7.20 -23.27
C SER A 196 -13.89 6.71 -22.42
N LEU A 197 -14.05 5.55 -21.75
CA LEU A 197 -13.02 4.91 -20.94
C LEU A 197 -12.26 3.82 -21.72
N LYS A 198 -12.55 3.60 -23.00
CA LYS A 198 -11.78 2.64 -23.81
C LYS A 198 -10.40 3.18 -24.12
N PHE A 199 -9.41 2.30 -24.19
CA PHE A 199 -8.08 2.70 -24.65
C PHE A 199 -8.14 3.15 -26.14
N PRO A 200 -7.49 4.27 -26.53
CA PRO A 200 -6.54 5.12 -25.79
C PRO A 200 -7.19 6.33 -25.07
N ASN A 201 -8.52 6.46 -25.10
CA ASN A 201 -9.24 7.60 -24.53
C ASN A 201 -9.18 7.61 -22.99
N ASN A 202 -8.94 6.46 -22.35
CA ASN A 202 -8.75 6.36 -20.90
C ASN A 202 -7.55 7.16 -20.37
N VAL A 203 -6.51 7.37 -21.19
CA VAL A 203 -5.28 8.06 -20.80
C VAL A 203 -5.53 9.57 -20.69
N THR A 204 -6.14 9.95 -19.58
CA THR A 204 -6.44 11.34 -19.21
C THR A 204 -5.87 11.64 -17.83
N LEU A 205 -5.56 12.91 -17.57
CA LEU A 205 -5.07 13.33 -16.26
C LEU A 205 -6.10 13.02 -15.17
N LYS A 206 -7.40 13.17 -15.47
CA LYS A 206 -8.48 12.84 -14.53
C LYS A 206 -8.45 11.36 -14.15
N ASN A 207 -8.35 10.46 -15.12
CA ASN A 207 -8.30 9.02 -14.83
C ASN A 207 -7.05 8.64 -14.00
N PHE A 208 -5.92 9.30 -14.26
CA PHE A 208 -4.72 9.10 -13.46
C PHE A 208 -4.90 9.61 -12.01
N VAL A 209 -5.45 10.81 -11.82
CA VAL A 209 -5.76 11.38 -10.49
C VAL A 209 -6.74 10.49 -9.74
N ASP A 210 -7.79 10.03 -10.41
CA ASP A 210 -8.79 9.11 -9.83
C ASP A 210 -8.08 7.86 -9.27
N PHE A 211 -7.28 7.19 -10.09
CA PHE A 211 -6.50 6.02 -9.65
C PHE A 211 -5.54 6.32 -8.50
N THR A 212 -4.82 7.44 -8.55
CA THR A 212 -3.82 7.75 -7.51
C THR A 212 -4.47 8.05 -6.17
N THR A 213 -5.72 8.52 -6.15
CA THR A 213 -6.50 8.74 -4.92
C THR A 213 -7.14 7.48 -4.34
N PHE A 214 -7.39 6.43 -5.14
CA PHE A 214 -8.00 5.21 -4.60
C PHE A 214 -7.03 4.41 -3.73
N PRO A 215 -7.55 3.74 -2.68
CA PRO A 215 -6.77 2.88 -1.79
C PRO A 215 -6.41 1.52 -2.43
N VAL A 216 -5.95 1.53 -3.68
CA VAL A 216 -5.50 0.36 -4.44
C VAL A 216 -4.15 0.58 -5.10
N LEU A 217 -3.42 -0.51 -5.26
CA LEU A 217 -2.09 -0.51 -5.87
C LEU A 217 -2.10 -0.99 -7.32
N VAL A 218 -3.18 -1.66 -7.74
CA VAL A 218 -3.27 -2.25 -9.07
C VAL A 218 -4.20 -1.40 -9.95
N TYR A 219 -3.64 -0.72 -10.96
CA TYR A 219 -4.38 0.03 -11.97
C TYR A 219 -5.34 -0.86 -12.78
N GLN A 220 -6.56 -0.35 -12.93
CA GLN A 220 -7.62 -0.85 -13.80
C GLN A 220 -8.26 0.36 -14.50
N ILE A 221 -8.81 0.14 -15.69
CA ILE A 221 -9.47 1.21 -16.45
C ILE A 221 -10.72 1.71 -15.71
N VAL A 222 -11.50 0.77 -15.18
CA VAL A 222 -12.76 1.01 -14.48
C VAL A 222 -12.67 0.36 -13.12
N TYR A 223 -13.16 1.09 -12.10
CA TYR A 223 -13.27 0.61 -10.73
C TYR A 223 -14.74 0.63 -10.30
N PRO A 224 -15.17 -0.32 -9.45
CA PRO A 224 -16.52 -0.29 -8.90
C PRO A 224 -16.69 0.94 -7.99
N ARG A 225 -17.85 1.61 -8.09
CA ARG A 225 -18.14 2.87 -7.41
C ARG A 225 -19.37 2.79 -6.53
N THR A 226 -19.38 3.55 -5.45
CA THR A 226 -20.58 3.80 -4.63
C THR A 226 -21.34 5.02 -5.15
N ASN A 227 -22.66 5.06 -4.95
CA ASN A 227 -23.50 6.18 -5.42
C ASN A 227 -23.46 7.41 -4.53
N LYS A 228 -23.16 7.24 -3.23
CA LYS A 228 -23.25 8.30 -2.22
C LYS A 228 -22.19 8.09 -1.15
N ILE A 229 -21.72 9.21 -0.59
CA ILE A 229 -20.88 9.23 0.60
C ILE A 229 -21.77 9.06 1.83
N LYS A 230 -21.57 7.99 2.59
CA LYS A 230 -22.16 7.77 3.92
C LYS A 230 -21.42 8.61 4.96
N LYS A 231 -21.85 9.86 5.18
CA LYS A 231 -21.18 10.81 6.09
C LYS A 231 -21.00 10.28 7.53
N SER A 232 -21.96 9.51 8.04
CA SER A 232 -21.86 8.89 9.38
C SER A 232 -20.68 7.91 9.45
N TYR A 233 -20.51 7.09 8.41
CA TYR A 233 -19.40 6.16 8.30
C TYR A 233 -18.06 6.89 8.20
N VAL A 234 -17.99 7.98 7.42
CA VAL A 234 -16.77 8.82 7.37
C VAL A 234 -16.45 9.39 8.75
N PHE A 235 -17.44 9.94 9.47
CA PHE A 235 -17.22 10.49 10.81
C PHE A 235 -16.74 9.42 11.80
N GLU A 236 -17.36 8.24 11.79
CA GLU A 236 -16.94 7.09 12.60
C GLU A 236 -15.48 6.70 12.33
N LYS A 237 -15.11 6.57 11.04
CA LYS A 237 -13.74 6.23 10.65
C LYS A 237 -12.73 7.33 10.98
N VAL A 238 -13.08 8.60 10.83
CA VAL A 238 -12.23 9.74 11.24
C VAL A 238 -12.03 9.74 12.76
N ALA A 239 -13.09 9.54 13.54
CA ALA A 239 -12.98 9.43 15.00
C ALA A 239 -12.10 8.22 15.40
N ALA A 240 -12.25 7.09 14.71
CA ALA A 240 -11.38 5.93 14.91
C ALA A 240 -9.91 6.25 14.59
N ILE A 241 -9.60 6.91 13.48
CA ILE A 241 -8.21 7.28 13.12
C ILE A 241 -7.53 8.04 14.27
N PHE A 242 -8.15 9.12 14.75
CA PHE A 242 -7.58 9.92 15.84
C PHE A 242 -7.56 9.18 17.18
N GLY A 243 -8.63 8.43 17.49
CA GLY A 243 -8.72 7.64 18.72
C GLY A 243 -7.66 6.54 18.80
N ILE A 244 -7.42 5.82 17.70
CA ILE A 244 -6.42 4.76 17.62
C ILE A 244 -5.01 5.33 17.70
N ILE A 245 -4.73 6.44 17.00
CA ILE A 245 -3.45 7.15 17.14
C ILE A 245 -3.20 7.51 18.60
N PHE A 246 -4.19 8.11 19.27
CA PHE A 246 -4.09 8.45 20.68
C PHE A 246 -3.78 7.22 21.55
N VAL A 247 -4.50 6.12 21.34
CA VAL A 247 -4.28 4.83 22.03
C VAL A 247 -2.86 4.34 21.81
N MET A 248 -2.39 4.33 20.56
CA MET A 248 -1.05 3.86 20.19
C MET A 248 0.06 4.69 20.85
N MET A 249 -0.09 6.01 20.88
CA MET A 249 0.88 6.89 21.53
C MET A 249 1.00 6.60 23.02
N ASN A 250 -0.13 6.37 23.69
CA ASN A 250 -0.15 5.96 25.09
C ASN A 250 0.49 4.57 25.28
N VAL A 251 0.15 3.58 24.45
CA VAL A 251 0.74 2.23 24.54
C VAL A 251 2.27 2.29 24.41
N ALA A 252 2.78 3.09 23.46
CA ALA A 252 4.21 3.27 23.28
C ALA A 252 4.88 3.94 24.50
N GLU A 253 4.33 5.06 24.97
CA GLU A 253 4.89 5.82 26.10
C GLU A 253 4.88 4.98 27.40
N ILE A 254 3.82 4.22 27.65
CA ILE A 254 3.62 3.51 28.92
C ILE A 254 4.35 2.17 28.94
N PHE A 255 4.24 1.39 27.87
CA PHE A 255 4.62 -0.01 27.88
C PHE A 255 5.87 -0.31 27.05
N MET A 256 6.25 0.56 26.11
CA MET A 256 7.41 0.33 25.25
C MET A 256 8.63 1.14 25.70
N ILE A 257 8.46 2.42 26.03
CA ILE A 257 9.58 3.30 26.37
C ILE A 257 10.34 2.83 27.62
N PRO A 258 9.69 2.50 28.77
CA PRO A 258 10.45 2.13 29.97
C PRO A 258 11.31 0.87 29.78
N PRO A 259 10.77 -0.28 29.29
CA PRO A 259 11.61 -1.45 29.05
C PRO A 259 12.70 -1.23 27.99
N ALA A 260 12.46 -0.35 27.01
CA ALA A 260 13.48 0.02 26.03
C ALA A 260 14.61 0.84 26.65
N MET A 261 14.30 1.79 27.53
CA MET A 261 15.31 2.56 28.28
C MET A 261 16.13 1.65 29.20
N ASP A 262 15.47 0.76 29.95
CA ASP A 262 16.14 -0.21 30.82
C ASP A 262 17.07 -1.14 30.02
N LEU A 263 16.68 -1.50 28.79
CA LEU A 263 17.49 -2.31 27.89
C LEU A 263 18.73 -1.55 27.38
N ILE A 264 18.59 -0.26 27.07
CA ILE A 264 19.71 0.60 26.65
C ILE A 264 20.73 0.72 27.79
N GLU A 265 20.27 1.04 29.00
CA GLU A 265 21.14 1.13 30.19
C GLU A 265 21.86 -0.20 30.47
N LEU A 266 21.13 -1.32 30.38
CA LEU A 266 21.71 -2.65 30.50
C LEU A 266 22.76 -2.94 29.41
N SER A 267 22.54 -2.45 28.20
CA SER A 267 23.46 -2.65 27.07
C SER A 267 24.80 -1.93 27.33
N GLU A 268 24.74 -0.73 27.90
CA GLU A 268 25.88 0.14 28.20
C GLU A 268 26.69 -0.33 29.42
N ASN A 269 26.10 -1.14 30.30
CA ASN A 269 26.80 -1.70 31.45
C ASN A 269 27.24 -3.15 31.18
N PRO A 270 28.51 -3.40 30.80
CA PRO A 270 29.01 -4.74 30.49
C PRO A 270 29.21 -5.63 31.71
N THR A 271 29.26 -5.04 32.92
CA THR A 271 29.53 -5.76 34.17
C THR A 271 28.28 -6.24 34.90
N GLU A 272 27.09 -6.02 34.33
CA GLU A 272 25.82 -6.39 34.96
C GLU A 272 25.68 -7.91 35.19
N PRO A 273 25.41 -8.34 36.43
CA PRO A 273 25.13 -9.75 36.70
C PRO A 273 23.83 -10.16 36.00
N TYR A 274 23.85 -11.36 35.41
CA TYR A 274 22.71 -11.93 34.70
C TYR A 274 22.21 -11.11 33.49
N LYS A 275 23.09 -10.33 32.85
CA LYS A 275 22.75 -9.48 31.69
C LYS A 275 21.89 -10.16 30.62
N PHE A 276 22.24 -11.40 30.24
CA PHE A 276 21.45 -12.17 29.27
C PHE A 276 20.00 -12.44 29.74
N LEU A 277 19.81 -12.79 31.02
CA LEU A 277 18.48 -13.05 31.57
C LEU A 277 17.67 -11.76 31.70
N LYS A 278 18.29 -10.64 32.09
CA LYS A 278 17.62 -9.32 32.10
C LYS A 278 17.22 -8.87 30.69
N MET A 279 18.08 -9.10 29.69
CA MET A 279 17.76 -8.82 28.28
C MET A 279 16.56 -9.65 27.81
N LEU A 280 16.51 -10.94 28.14
CA LEU A 280 15.37 -11.79 27.81
C LEU A 280 14.09 -11.34 28.55
N LEU A 281 14.21 -10.92 29.81
CA LEU A 281 13.09 -10.38 30.57
C LEU A 281 12.50 -9.13 29.89
N TYR A 282 13.33 -8.15 29.55
CA TYR A 282 12.86 -6.93 28.88
C TYR A 282 12.28 -7.22 27.50
N LEU A 283 12.87 -8.15 26.74
CA LEU A 283 12.29 -8.61 25.48
C LEU A 283 10.88 -9.19 25.69
N THR A 284 10.69 -10.05 26.70
CA THR A 284 9.37 -10.63 26.99
C THR A 284 8.35 -9.61 27.52
N GLN A 285 8.79 -8.57 28.22
CA GLN A 285 7.94 -7.45 28.62
C GLN A 285 7.49 -6.61 27.43
N LEU A 286 8.34 -6.47 26.41
CA LEU A 286 8.01 -5.75 25.18
C LEU A 286 7.03 -6.52 24.29
N ILE A 287 7.07 -7.86 24.25
CA ILE A 287 6.23 -8.68 23.35
C ILE A 287 4.72 -8.29 23.39
N PRO A 288 4.04 -8.21 24.56
CA PRO A 288 2.63 -7.84 24.60
C PRO A 288 2.33 -6.45 24.01
N SER A 289 3.20 -5.48 24.28
CA SER A 289 3.05 -4.11 23.77
C SER A 289 3.26 -4.04 22.25
N PHE A 290 4.21 -4.80 21.71
CA PHE A 290 4.43 -4.90 20.26
C PHE A 290 3.28 -5.61 19.55
N ILE A 291 2.71 -6.68 20.11
CA ILE A 291 1.52 -7.34 19.56
C ILE A 291 0.34 -6.38 19.54
N THR A 292 0.14 -5.62 20.63
CA THR A 292 -0.93 -4.61 20.71
C THR A 292 -0.73 -3.54 19.65
N MET A 293 0.48 -2.98 19.53
CA MET A 293 0.80 -1.99 18.51
C MET A 293 0.62 -2.53 17.10
N TYR A 294 1.02 -3.78 16.85
CA TYR A 294 0.85 -4.43 15.55
C TYR A 294 -0.63 -4.51 15.13
N VAL A 295 -1.51 -4.94 16.05
CA VAL A 295 -2.97 -5.00 15.79
C VAL A 295 -3.57 -3.60 15.64
N LEU A 296 -3.13 -2.63 16.43
CA LEU A 296 -3.61 -1.24 16.34
C LEU A 296 -3.18 -0.55 15.04
N VAL A 297 -1.92 -0.72 14.62
CA VAL A 297 -1.43 -0.23 13.32
C VAL A 297 -2.21 -0.86 12.18
N TRP A 298 -2.49 -2.17 12.28
CA TRP A 298 -3.30 -2.85 11.30
C TRP A 298 -4.73 -2.30 11.21
N TYR A 299 -5.40 -2.16 12.35
CA TYR A 299 -6.74 -1.58 12.39
C TYR A 299 -6.74 -0.14 11.87
N LEU A 300 -5.75 0.68 12.27
CA LEU A 300 -5.59 2.05 11.83
C LEU A 300 -5.48 2.16 10.31
N ILE A 301 -4.56 1.40 9.70
CA ILE A 301 -4.30 1.53 8.26
C ILE A 301 -5.46 0.90 7.47
N TRP A 302 -5.71 -0.39 7.65
CA TRP A 302 -6.58 -1.15 6.75
C TRP A 302 -8.07 -0.98 7.06
N ASP A 303 -8.47 -0.91 8.34
CA ASP A 303 -9.88 -0.73 8.68
C ASP A 303 -10.30 0.74 8.77
N ALA A 304 -9.45 1.63 9.30
CA ALA A 304 -9.81 3.04 9.50
C ALA A 304 -9.47 3.93 8.30
N ILE A 305 -8.17 4.04 7.94
CA ILE A 305 -7.68 4.97 6.91
C ILE A 305 -8.16 4.56 5.52
N LEU A 306 -7.92 3.32 5.08
CA LEU A 306 -8.25 2.90 3.72
C LEU A 306 -9.76 2.94 3.46
N ASN A 307 -10.60 2.52 4.41
CA ASN A 307 -12.06 2.63 4.28
C ASN A 307 -12.54 4.09 4.28
N CYS A 308 -11.93 4.98 5.07
CA CYS A 308 -12.25 6.40 5.04
C CYS A 308 -11.94 7.01 3.66
N ILE A 309 -10.75 6.74 3.12
CA ILE A 309 -10.35 7.18 1.78
C ILE A 309 -11.27 6.56 0.72
N ALA A 310 -11.61 5.27 0.83
CA ALA A 310 -12.51 4.60 -0.09
C ALA A 310 -13.88 5.27 -0.13
N GLU A 311 -14.47 5.56 1.02
CA GLU A 311 -15.76 6.24 1.13
C GLU A 311 -15.70 7.66 0.54
N LEU A 312 -14.67 8.44 0.87
CA LEU A 312 -14.48 9.81 0.36
C LEU A 312 -14.28 9.86 -1.17
N THR A 313 -13.71 8.79 -1.74
CA THR A 313 -13.41 8.69 -3.18
C THR A 313 -14.45 7.89 -3.96
N TYR A 314 -15.58 7.53 -3.34
CA TYR A 314 -16.65 6.69 -3.93
C TYR A 314 -16.15 5.31 -4.38
N PHE A 315 -15.07 4.81 -3.79
CA PHE A 315 -14.50 3.51 -4.12
C PHE A 315 -15.27 2.39 -3.39
N ALA A 316 -15.76 1.41 -4.16
CA ALA A 316 -16.64 0.36 -3.62
C ALA A 316 -15.91 -0.93 -3.24
N ASP A 317 -14.77 -1.25 -3.86
CA ASP A 317 -14.00 -2.45 -3.55
C ASP A 317 -13.21 -2.25 -2.25
N ARG A 318 -13.81 -2.61 -1.11
CA ARG A 318 -13.25 -2.38 0.23
C ARG A 318 -12.56 -3.60 0.82
N GLU A 319 -12.23 -4.58 -0.02
CA GLU A 319 -11.56 -5.81 0.37
C GLU A 319 -10.04 -5.56 0.56
N PHE A 320 -9.68 -4.76 1.58
CA PHE A 320 -8.30 -4.43 1.89
C PHE A 320 -7.59 -5.53 2.69
N TYR A 321 -8.35 -6.34 3.40
CA TYR A 321 -7.93 -7.49 4.18
C TYR A 321 -9.08 -8.52 4.25
N ALA A 322 -8.75 -9.74 4.64
CA ALA A 322 -9.71 -10.78 5.00
C ALA A 322 -9.39 -11.33 6.41
N ASP A 323 -10.01 -12.43 6.82
CA ASP A 323 -9.89 -13.04 8.16
C ASP A 323 -8.51 -13.70 8.40
N TRP A 324 -7.44 -12.93 8.27
CA TRP A 324 -6.05 -13.38 8.39
C TRP A 324 -5.71 -13.94 9.77
N TRP A 325 -6.46 -13.57 10.81
CA TRP A 325 -6.33 -14.11 12.16
C TRP A 325 -6.78 -15.57 12.27
N ASN A 326 -7.53 -16.07 11.27
CA ASN A 326 -7.91 -17.48 11.16
C ASN A 326 -6.96 -18.30 10.27
N SER A 327 -5.89 -17.70 9.75
CA SER A 327 -4.95 -18.37 8.86
C SER A 327 -4.15 -19.46 9.59
N ILE A 328 -4.15 -20.67 9.03
CA ILE A 328 -3.38 -21.83 9.55
C ILE A 328 -2.06 -22.05 8.81
N THR A 329 -1.87 -21.39 7.66
CA THR A 329 -0.63 -21.42 6.89
C THR A 329 -0.09 -20.02 6.64
N TRP A 330 1.22 -19.92 6.40
CA TRP A 330 1.86 -18.67 6.01
C TRP A 330 1.35 -18.14 4.67
N ASP A 331 1.04 -19.04 3.73
CA ASP A 331 0.50 -18.69 2.42
C ASP A 331 -0.85 -17.98 2.55
N ASP A 332 -1.76 -18.53 3.36
CA ASP A 332 -3.07 -17.90 3.65
C ASP A 332 -2.91 -16.54 4.34
N PHE A 333 -2.06 -16.47 5.37
CA PHE A 333 -1.76 -15.21 6.05
C PHE A 333 -1.25 -14.12 5.08
N SER A 334 -0.31 -14.47 4.20
CA SER A 334 0.27 -13.55 3.22
C SER A 334 -0.72 -13.02 2.18
N LYS A 335 -1.81 -13.76 1.92
CA LYS A 335 -2.90 -13.37 1.01
C LYS A 335 -3.90 -12.44 1.68
N TYR A 336 -4.26 -12.74 2.94
CA TYR A 336 -5.39 -12.10 3.63
C TYR A 336 -5.00 -10.86 4.44
N TRP A 337 -3.76 -10.75 4.91
CA TRP A 337 -3.34 -9.65 5.78
C TRP A 337 -3.38 -8.28 5.08
N ASN A 338 -2.84 -8.20 3.86
CA ASN A 338 -2.70 -6.97 3.09
C ASN A 338 -2.97 -7.25 1.61
N ILE A 339 -4.26 -7.33 1.28
CA ILE A 339 -4.74 -7.72 -0.05
C ILE A 339 -4.22 -6.77 -1.15
N PRO A 340 -4.17 -5.43 -0.99
CA PRO A 340 -3.63 -4.54 -2.01
C PRO A 340 -2.19 -4.86 -2.42
N VAL A 341 -1.30 -5.09 -1.44
CA VAL A 341 0.11 -5.42 -1.72
C VAL A 341 0.22 -6.85 -2.27
N HIS A 342 -0.56 -7.79 -1.74
CA HIS A 342 -0.61 -9.14 -2.28
C HIS A 342 -1.02 -9.15 -3.76
N LYS A 343 -2.12 -8.47 -4.12
CA LYS A 343 -2.60 -8.34 -5.51
C LYS A 343 -1.54 -7.69 -6.40
N PHE A 344 -0.80 -6.69 -5.90
CA PHE A 344 0.31 -6.07 -6.63
C PHE A 344 1.46 -7.06 -6.89
N LEU A 345 2.00 -7.71 -5.85
CA LEU A 345 3.10 -8.66 -5.97
C LEU A 345 2.72 -9.86 -6.84
N LEU A 346 1.50 -10.37 -6.69
CA LEU A 346 0.98 -11.47 -7.50
C LEU A 346 0.98 -11.10 -8.98
N ARG A 347 0.46 -9.92 -9.34
CA ARG A 347 0.33 -9.49 -10.74
C ARG A 347 1.67 -9.07 -11.36
N HIS A 348 2.43 -8.22 -10.67
CA HIS A 348 3.58 -7.54 -11.25
C HIS A 348 4.91 -8.24 -11.03
N VAL A 349 4.99 -9.13 -10.03
CA VAL A 349 6.21 -9.89 -9.73
C VAL A 349 6.00 -11.36 -10.08
N PHE A 350 5.07 -12.04 -9.40
CA PHE A 350 4.91 -13.47 -9.55
C PHE A 350 4.46 -13.89 -10.97
N HIS A 351 3.38 -13.30 -11.48
CA HIS A 351 2.90 -13.61 -12.83
C HIS A 351 3.87 -13.12 -13.92
N ALA A 352 4.54 -11.98 -13.69
CA ALA A 352 5.57 -11.50 -14.61
C ALA A 352 6.72 -12.52 -14.73
N LEU A 353 7.22 -13.04 -13.61
CA LEU A 353 8.26 -14.09 -13.59
C LEU A 353 7.78 -15.39 -14.22
N LYS A 354 6.55 -15.82 -13.91
CA LYS A 354 5.96 -17.07 -14.41
C LYS A 354 5.75 -17.04 -15.94
N ASN A 355 5.49 -15.87 -16.50
CA ASN A 355 5.29 -15.67 -17.93
C ASN A 355 6.61 -15.61 -18.73
N ILE A 356 7.77 -15.61 -18.06
CA ILE A 356 9.07 -15.71 -18.74
C ILE A 356 9.24 -17.15 -19.22
N THR A 357 9.03 -17.38 -20.52
CA THR A 357 9.20 -18.70 -21.15
C THR A 357 10.56 -18.83 -21.83
N ASP A 358 11.07 -20.07 -21.88
CA ASP A 358 12.23 -20.42 -22.69
C ASP A 358 11.83 -20.50 -24.16
N GLU A 359 12.52 -19.74 -25.01
CA GLU A 359 12.26 -19.70 -26.46
C GLU A 359 12.38 -21.08 -27.13
N LYS A 360 13.21 -21.98 -26.60
CA LYS A 360 13.45 -23.31 -27.18
C LYS A 360 12.42 -24.35 -26.76
N THR A 361 11.89 -24.25 -25.54
CA THR A 361 11.00 -25.28 -24.97
C THR A 361 9.56 -24.80 -24.77
N ASN A 362 9.31 -23.51 -24.91
CA ASN A 362 8.05 -22.82 -24.64
C ASN A 362 7.48 -23.11 -23.22
N LYS A 363 8.34 -23.53 -22.29
CA LYS A 363 8.02 -23.77 -20.89
C LYS A 363 8.45 -22.58 -20.04
N PRO A 364 7.81 -22.33 -18.88
CA PRO A 364 8.27 -21.35 -17.92
C PRO A 364 9.73 -21.60 -17.54
N LYS A 365 10.58 -20.57 -17.60
CA LYS A 365 12.00 -20.67 -17.22
C LYS A 365 12.18 -20.96 -15.73
N LEU A 366 11.27 -20.44 -14.91
CA LEU A 366 11.29 -20.60 -13.46
C LEU A 366 10.19 -21.56 -13.00
N SER A 367 10.50 -22.34 -11.98
CA SER A 367 9.50 -23.14 -11.27
C SER A 367 8.59 -22.25 -10.42
N THR A 368 7.40 -22.74 -10.08
CA THR A 368 6.47 -22.02 -9.18
C THR A 368 7.14 -21.63 -7.85
N MET A 369 7.90 -22.55 -7.26
CA MET A 369 8.63 -22.30 -6.01
C MET A 369 9.70 -21.20 -6.20
N GLY A 370 10.41 -21.20 -7.33
CA GLY A 370 11.38 -20.16 -7.67
C GLY A 370 10.72 -18.78 -7.76
N CYS A 371 9.56 -18.67 -8.40
CA CYS A 371 8.80 -17.41 -8.47
C CYS A 371 8.33 -16.94 -7.09
N ILE A 372 7.86 -17.84 -6.22
CA ILE A 372 7.45 -17.52 -4.85
C ILE A 372 8.65 -16.98 -4.05
N LEU A 373 9.78 -17.68 -4.08
CA LEU A 373 10.99 -17.29 -3.35
C LEU A 373 11.50 -15.92 -3.79
N ILE A 374 11.55 -15.64 -5.10
CA ILE A 374 11.97 -14.33 -5.61
C ILE A 374 10.97 -13.23 -5.18
N THR A 375 9.67 -13.51 -5.25
CA THR A 375 8.64 -12.56 -4.81
C THR A 375 8.80 -12.23 -3.33
N PHE A 376 9.07 -13.26 -2.50
CA PHE A 376 9.35 -13.08 -1.08
C PHE A 376 10.63 -12.27 -0.85
N ILE A 377 11.73 -12.58 -1.53
CA ILE A 377 13.00 -11.84 -1.42
C ILE A 377 12.82 -10.36 -1.76
N ILE A 378 12.09 -10.05 -2.84
CA ILE A 378 11.77 -8.66 -3.21
C ILE A 378 11.00 -7.98 -2.08
N SER A 379 9.97 -8.64 -1.53
CA SER A 379 9.22 -8.12 -0.39
C SER A 379 10.13 -7.87 0.82
N SER A 380 11.03 -8.80 1.14
CA SER A 380 11.96 -8.69 2.27
C SER A 380 12.95 -7.54 2.12
N ILE A 381 13.43 -7.27 0.91
CA ILE A 381 14.32 -6.12 0.65
C ILE A 381 13.61 -4.81 1.02
N PHE A 382 12.35 -4.64 0.62
CA PHE A 382 11.57 -3.44 0.97
C PHE A 382 11.18 -3.36 2.46
N HIS A 383 11.17 -4.49 3.19
CA HIS A 383 10.99 -4.48 4.64
C HIS A 383 12.27 -4.13 5.40
N GLU A 384 13.45 -4.36 4.81
CA GLU A 384 14.76 -4.05 5.39
C GLU A 384 15.22 -2.62 5.09
N MET A 385 14.83 -2.08 3.93
CA MET A 385 15.03 -0.67 3.55
C MET A 385 14.24 0.28 4.45
#